data_AF-A0A1D2WXW2-F1
#
_entry.id   AF-A0A1D2WXW2-F1
#
_cell.length_a   1.000
_cell.length_b   1.000
_cell.length_c   1.000
_cell.angle_alpha   90.00
_cell.angle_beta   90.00
_cell.angle_gamma   90.00
#
_symmetry.space_group_name_H-M   'P 1'
#
loop_
_entity.id
_entity.type
_entity.pdbx_description
1 polymer ?
#
loop_
_entity_poly.entity_id
_entity_poly.type
_entity_poly.pdbx_seq_one_letter_code
_entity_poly.pdbx_strand_id
1 'polypeptide(L)'
;MRFFDIYILDKANPWNSSEEIIRLDDKDIYYKNVVQHSKDDMITLKEIRGFQIIKPISEFKNNYDEVNYQEFKVLDLRLGSVVTNSCDPSKLGNIVNKFDGVPEISPVFFRTEVFNKYNDSEKYDVDNRYIECKGIWSLRYSMSDDKTQVIVYIRDLGKLPEFEQIYWKSFNVEPKSNIAEHIFKTDFLGEWDDVLDPLISLKQCLSDFPSCYIGEVEIKIWVEKNKGNIRKLGNLHYIKHPTKENWDFEVKKLHQIVVEGFCGKNIDKIAKNLDCYDEKLRSLKQLKKCIIKLYDENTANVIIDPLLQLNDDRNSSGHAKNGEIYPKDVIQDYNSKIKACFLSMKWLSDKINEGKFNFK
;
A
#
# COMPACT_ATOMS: atom_id res chain seq x y z
N MET A 1 1.46 22.84 17.04
CA MET A 1 2.31 24.00 16.72
C MET A 1 1.97 24.47 15.30
N ARG A 2 1.98 25.78 15.06
CA ARG A 2 1.67 26.39 13.75
C ARG A 2 2.84 27.27 13.33
N PHE A 3 3.40 27.04 12.14
CA PHE A 3 4.45 27.88 11.56
C PHE A 3 3.85 29.01 10.73
N PHE A 4 4.56 30.12 10.62
CA PHE A 4 4.20 31.24 9.74
C PHE A 4 5.43 31.95 9.19
N ASP A 5 5.26 32.51 8.00
CA ASP A 5 6.24 33.31 7.28
C ASP A 5 5.51 34.45 6.57
N ILE A 6 5.95 35.68 6.77
CA ILE A 6 5.36 36.89 6.20
C ILE A 6 6.51 37.75 5.69
N TYR A 7 6.48 38.10 4.40
CA TYR A 7 7.45 39.03 3.81
C TYR A 7 6.74 40.18 3.11
N ILE A 8 7.29 41.39 3.27
CA ILE A 8 6.92 42.60 2.54
C ILE A 8 8.18 43.09 1.85
N LEU A 9 8.13 43.26 0.52
CA LEU A 9 9.27 43.65 -0.30
C LEU A 9 8.97 44.94 -1.07
N ASP A 10 9.90 45.90 -1.03
CA ASP A 10 9.95 47.08 -1.89
C ASP A 10 11.14 46.96 -2.88
N LYS A 11 11.07 47.67 -4.00
CA LYS A 11 12.04 47.60 -5.11
C LYS A 11 13.35 48.35 -4.86
N ALA A 12 13.50 49.01 -3.72
CA ALA A 12 14.72 49.75 -3.39
C ALA A 12 15.85 48.81 -2.93
N ASN A 13 17.09 49.18 -3.26
CA ASN A 13 18.26 48.39 -2.88
C ASN A 13 18.50 48.45 -1.36
N PRO A 14 18.69 47.29 -0.70
CA PRO A 14 18.98 47.25 0.73
C PRO A 14 20.40 47.77 0.99
N TRP A 15 20.54 48.59 2.04
CA TRP A 15 21.80 49.18 2.47
C TRP A 15 22.22 48.67 3.85
N ASN A 16 21.26 48.41 4.74
CA ASN A 16 21.51 47.81 6.05
C ASN A 16 20.39 46.80 6.40
N SER A 17 20.65 45.99 7.43
CA SER A 17 19.66 45.08 7.99
C SER A 17 19.70 45.09 9.51
N SER A 18 18.54 44.86 10.10
CA SER A 18 18.35 44.63 11.52
C SER A 18 17.60 43.32 11.71
N GLU A 19 17.90 42.64 12.80
CA GLU A 19 17.26 41.39 13.17
C GLU A 19 16.92 41.43 14.66
N GLU A 20 15.70 41.02 14.98
CA GLU A 20 15.23 40.86 16.35
C GLU A 20 14.49 39.54 16.52
N ILE A 21 14.70 38.88 17.66
CA ILE A 21 13.93 37.70 18.07
C ILE A 21 12.87 38.16 19.08
N ILE A 22 11.61 37.99 18.71
CA ILE A 22 10.46 38.41 19.51
C ILE A 22 9.79 37.17 20.11
N ARG A 23 9.53 37.23 21.41
CA ARG A 23 8.81 36.21 22.19
C ARG A 23 7.59 36.85 22.83
N LEU A 24 6.40 36.38 22.47
CA LEU A 24 5.13 36.77 23.05
C LEU A 24 4.61 35.57 23.84
N ASP A 25 5.12 35.40 25.06
CA ASP A 25 4.86 34.23 25.90
C ASP A 25 3.36 34.08 26.23
N ASP A 26 2.63 35.19 26.35
CA ASP A 26 1.18 35.24 26.59
C ASP A 26 0.35 34.63 25.46
N LYS A 27 0.89 34.63 24.24
CA LYS A 27 0.24 34.09 23.04
C LYS A 27 0.91 32.82 22.53
N ASP A 28 1.96 32.37 23.21
CA ASP A 28 2.87 31.33 22.79
C ASP A 28 3.44 31.55 21.37
N ILE A 29 3.71 32.81 20.99
CA ILE A 29 4.23 33.15 19.65
C ILE A 29 5.72 33.49 19.76
N TYR A 30 6.52 32.85 18.91
CA TYR A 30 7.97 33.04 18.83
C TYR A 30 8.35 33.30 17.38
N TYR A 31 8.97 34.45 17.09
CA TYR A 31 9.36 34.77 15.73
C TYR A 31 10.61 35.62 15.64
N LYS A 32 11.27 35.52 14.50
CA LYS A 32 12.35 36.39 14.06
C LYS A 32 11.75 37.45 13.15
N ASN A 33 12.06 38.71 13.43
CA ASN A 33 11.70 39.87 12.62
C ASN A 33 12.98 40.44 12.00
N VAL A 34 13.05 40.47 10.67
CA VAL A 34 14.16 41.04 9.91
C VAL A 34 13.64 42.26 9.17
N VAL A 35 14.30 43.40 9.34
CA VAL A 35 13.97 44.63 8.60
C VAL A 35 15.22 45.11 7.88
N GLN A 36 15.11 45.34 6.57
CA GLN A 36 16.15 45.97 5.78
C GLN A 36 15.73 47.38 5.39
N HIS A 37 16.67 48.31 5.40
CA HIS A 37 16.44 49.69 4.96
C HIS A 37 17.31 50.05 3.78
N SER A 38 16.82 50.99 2.97
CA SER A 38 17.57 51.64 1.92
C SER A 38 18.54 52.66 2.52
N LYS A 39 19.35 53.28 1.65
CA LYS A 39 20.26 54.35 2.06
C LYS A 39 19.52 55.59 2.61
N ASP A 40 18.27 55.80 2.19
CA ASP A 40 17.41 56.91 2.63
C ASP A 40 16.48 56.51 3.78
N ASP A 41 16.83 55.41 4.48
CA ASP A 41 16.13 54.87 5.66
C ASP A 41 14.70 54.37 5.40
N MET A 42 14.33 54.15 4.13
CA MET A 42 13.06 53.53 3.76
C MET A 42 13.14 52.01 3.91
N ILE A 43 12.10 51.38 4.48
CA ILE A 43 12.04 49.92 4.65
C ILE A 43 11.95 49.24 3.27
N THR A 44 12.92 48.42 2.92
CA THR A 44 12.98 47.67 1.65
C THR A 44 12.51 46.23 1.79
N LEU A 45 12.70 45.64 2.97
CA LEU A 45 12.23 44.30 3.29
C LEU A 45 11.77 44.27 4.74
N LYS A 46 10.65 43.61 4.99
CA LYS A 46 10.27 43.14 6.32
C LYS A 46 9.91 41.67 6.24
N GLU A 47 10.65 40.82 6.94
CA GLU A 47 10.42 39.38 7.04
C GLU A 47 10.09 39.02 8.49
N ILE A 48 8.99 38.30 8.70
CA ILE A 48 8.62 37.72 9.98
C ILE A 48 8.48 36.22 9.78
N ARG A 49 9.36 35.45 10.41
CA ARG A 49 9.30 33.98 10.39
C ARG A 49 9.28 33.43 11.81
N GLY A 50 8.34 32.53 12.09
CA GLY A 50 8.20 32.00 13.45
C GLY A 50 7.19 30.86 13.57
N PHE A 51 6.85 30.56 14.82
CA PHE A 51 5.85 29.58 15.17
C PHE A 51 5.00 30.03 16.36
N GLN A 52 3.80 29.46 16.45
CA GLN A 52 2.92 29.56 17.59
C GLN A 52 2.71 28.17 18.20
N ILE A 53 2.86 28.05 19.52
CA ILE A 53 2.47 26.83 20.24
C ILE A 53 0.95 26.86 20.38
N ILE A 54 0.30 25.83 19.84
CA ILE A 54 -1.12 25.60 20.04
C ILE A 54 -1.19 24.52 21.10
N LYS A 55 -1.57 24.90 22.32
CA LYS A 55 -1.78 23.96 23.41
C LYS A 55 -3.11 23.24 23.19
N PRO A 56 -3.19 21.92 23.44
CA PRO A 56 -4.48 21.25 23.50
C PRO A 56 -5.33 21.92 24.58
N ILE A 57 -6.65 21.98 24.37
CA ILE A 57 -7.59 22.45 25.38
C ILE A 57 -7.32 21.63 26.64
N SER A 58 -6.95 22.32 27.72
CA SER A 58 -6.38 21.76 28.94
C SER A 58 -7.45 21.09 29.79
N GLU A 59 -8.06 20.02 29.28
CA GLU A 59 -8.90 19.08 30.02
C GLU A 59 -9.16 17.84 29.16
N PHE A 60 -8.09 17.18 28.70
CA PHE A 60 -8.20 15.73 28.54
C PHE A 60 -8.29 15.15 29.96
N LYS A 61 -9.51 15.02 30.49
CA LYS A 61 -9.74 14.06 31.56
C LYS A 61 -9.36 12.72 30.98
N ASN A 62 -8.21 12.20 31.39
CA ASN A 62 -7.94 10.78 31.26
C ASN A 62 -8.98 10.09 32.14
N ASN A 63 -10.17 9.83 31.58
CA ASN A 63 -11.01 8.75 32.06
C ASN A 63 -10.25 7.48 31.68
N TYR A 64 -9.20 7.17 32.46
CA TYR A 64 -8.80 5.77 32.64
C TYR A 64 -9.93 5.14 33.45
N ASP A 65 -11.09 4.95 32.81
CA ASP A 65 -11.93 3.82 33.16
C ASP A 65 -11.01 2.60 33.11
N GLU A 66 -11.13 1.66 34.04
CA GLU A 66 -10.30 0.46 34.09
C GLU A 66 -10.21 -0.16 32.70
N VAL A 67 -9.06 0.00 32.04
CA VAL A 67 -8.89 -0.46 30.66
C VAL A 67 -8.84 -1.97 30.71
N ASN A 68 -9.92 -2.60 30.28
CA ASN A 68 -10.03 -4.05 30.25
C ASN A 68 -9.26 -4.60 29.04
N TYR A 69 -8.08 -5.14 29.31
CA TYR A 69 -7.26 -5.82 28.32
C TYR A 69 -7.69 -7.26 28.13
N GLN A 70 -7.81 -7.68 26.87
CA GLN A 70 -8.11 -9.06 26.52
C GLN A 70 -6.88 -9.96 26.59
N GLU A 71 -7.12 -11.26 26.77
CA GLU A 71 -6.09 -12.30 26.69
C GLU A 71 -6.15 -13.03 25.36
N PHE A 72 -4.98 -13.43 24.86
CA PHE A 72 -4.80 -14.09 23.57
C PHE A 72 -3.90 -15.32 23.72
N LYS A 73 -4.11 -16.31 22.85
CA LYS A 73 -3.15 -17.37 22.56
C LYS A 73 -1.99 -16.78 21.76
N VAL A 74 -0.83 -16.73 22.39
CA VAL A 74 0.36 -16.03 21.90
C VAL A 74 1.50 -17.03 21.80
N LEU A 75 2.24 -17.02 20.70
CA LEU A 75 3.49 -17.76 20.60
C LEU A 75 4.59 -17.00 21.35
N ASP A 76 4.90 -17.41 22.58
CA ASP A 76 5.98 -16.79 23.38
C ASP A 76 7.32 -17.08 22.70
N LEU A 77 7.93 -16.06 22.12
CA LEU A 77 9.18 -16.18 21.37
C LEU A 77 10.37 -16.65 22.22
N ARG A 78 10.32 -16.50 23.55
CA ARG A 78 11.39 -17.00 24.43
C ARG A 78 11.26 -18.50 24.68
N LEU A 79 10.02 -18.98 24.80
CA LEU A 79 9.74 -20.38 25.12
C LEU A 79 9.54 -21.24 23.87
N GLY A 80 9.24 -20.61 22.73
CA GLY A 80 8.88 -21.31 21.49
C GLY A 80 7.54 -22.05 21.59
N SER A 81 6.68 -21.69 22.54
CA SER A 81 5.41 -22.38 22.83
C SER A 81 4.24 -21.40 22.92
N VAL A 82 3.04 -21.91 22.71
CA VAL A 82 1.82 -21.11 22.80
C VAL A 82 1.37 -21.01 24.25
N VAL A 83 1.17 -19.78 24.73
CA VAL A 83 0.66 -19.46 26.06
C VAL A 83 -0.56 -18.54 25.94
N THR A 84 -1.40 -18.49 26.97
CA THR A 84 -2.45 -17.46 27.07
C THR A 84 -1.89 -16.28 27.87
N ASN A 85 -1.90 -15.07 27.29
CA ASN A 85 -1.38 -13.88 27.94
C ASN A 85 -2.24 -12.64 27.63
N SER A 86 -2.34 -11.72 28.57
CA SER A 86 -3.00 -10.43 28.39
C SER A 86 -2.21 -9.54 27.42
N CYS A 87 -2.91 -8.77 26.58
CA CYS A 87 -2.30 -7.72 25.75
C CYS A 87 -2.03 -6.41 26.51
N ASP A 88 -2.26 -6.38 27.82
CA ASP A 88 -1.91 -5.28 28.72
C ASP A 88 -0.41 -4.95 28.63
N PRO A 89 -0.02 -3.74 28.19
CA PRO A 89 1.39 -3.35 28.07
C PRO A 89 2.20 -3.47 29.36
N SER A 90 1.56 -3.37 30.53
CA SER A 90 2.20 -3.52 31.85
C SER A 90 2.50 -4.98 32.21
N LYS A 91 1.91 -5.94 31.48
CA LYS A 91 2.11 -7.39 31.68
C LYS A 91 2.96 -8.05 30.58
N LEU A 92 3.48 -7.26 29.65
CA LEU A 92 4.33 -7.72 28.56
C LEU A 92 5.81 -7.49 28.86
N GLY A 93 6.65 -8.41 28.42
CA GLY A 93 8.09 -8.29 28.46
C GLY A 93 8.57 -7.23 27.48
N ASN A 94 8.96 -6.07 28.01
CA ASN A 94 9.49 -4.94 27.26
C ASN A 94 10.54 -4.17 28.08
N ILE A 95 11.05 -3.06 27.55
CA ILE A 95 12.09 -2.27 28.23
C ILE A 95 11.63 -1.72 29.60
N VAL A 96 10.33 -1.46 29.77
CA VAL A 96 9.74 -0.93 31.02
C VAL A 96 9.66 -2.04 32.07
N ASN A 97 9.17 -3.21 31.67
CA ASN A 97 9.02 -4.38 32.54
C ASN A 97 10.25 -5.29 32.51
N LYS A 98 11.42 -4.78 32.10
CA LYS A 98 12.71 -5.49 32.08
C LYS A 98 12.67 -6.85 31.37
N PHE A 99 11.80 -6.99 30.37
CA PHE A 99 11.56 -8.24 29.62
C PHE A 99 11.00 -9.40 30.46
N ASP A 100 10.37 -9.10 31.61
CA ASP A 100 9.60 -10.05 32.41
C ASP A 100 8.24 -10.33 31.73
N GLY A 101 7.86 -11.60 31.59
CA GLY A 101 6.62 -11.99 30.87
C GLY A 101 6.75 -12.00 29.34
N VAL A 102 5.68 -12.37 28.64
CA VAL A 102 5.71 -12.64 27.17
C VAL A 102 6.26 -11.43 26.40
N PRO A 103 7.27 -11.59 25.52
CA PRO A 103 7.83 -10.45 24.78
C PRO A 103 6.74 -9.71 24.03
N GLU A 104 6.79 -8.38 24.06
CA GLU A 104 5.73 -7.54 23.47
C GLU A 104 5.57 -7.70 21.95
N ILE A 105 6.61 -8.22 21.28
CA ILE A 105 6.64 -8.56 19.85
C ILE A 105 6.24 -10.01 19.57
N SER A 106 5.73 -10.74 20.56
CA SER A 106 5.29 -12.13 20.37
C SER A 106 4.06 -12.18 19.45
N PRO A 107 4.06 -13.03 18.42
CA PRO A 107 2.99 -13.08 17.44
C PRO A 107 1.75 -13.80 17.96
N VAL A 108 0.60 -13.26 17.58
CA VAL A 108 -0.73 -13.79 17.83
C VAL A 108 -1.36 -14.10 16.47
N PHE A 109 -1.89 -15.31 16.33
CA PHE A 109 -2.43 -15.80 15.07
C PHE A 109 -3.96 -15.71 15.08
N PHE A 110 -4.50 -15.32 13.93
CA PHE A 110 -5.92 -15.16 13.72
C PHE A 110 -6.34 -15.83 12.42
N ARG A 111 -7.59 -16.29 12.36
CA ARG A 111 -8.18 -16.66 11.08
C ARG A 111 -8.44 -15.40 10.26
N THR A 112 -8.35 -15.52 8.94
CA THR A 112 -8.48 -14.39 8.02
C THR A 112 -9.87 -13.76 7.98
N GLU A 113 -10.90 -14.43 8.51
CA GLU A 113 -12.28 -13.90 8.65
C GLU A 113 -12.37 -12.62 9.49
N VAL A 114 -11.32 -12.29 10.27
CA VAL A 114 -11.22 -11.02 11.00
C VAL A 114 -11.28 -9.80 10.06
N PHE A 115 -10.90 -9.94 8.79
CA PHE A 115 -10.97 -8.82 7.84
C PHE A 115 -12.39 -8.48 7.35
N ASN A 116 -13.39 -9.35 7.59
CA ASN A 116 -14.76 -9.13 7.12
C ASN A 116 -15.36 -7.82 7.60
N LYS A 117 -15.02 -7.39 8.82
CA LYS A 117 -15.50 -6.14 9.40
C LYS A 117 -14.95 -4.90 8.70
N TYR A 118 -13.79 -5.00 8.07
CA TYR A 118 -13.02 -3.85 7.55
C TYR A 118 -13.20 -3.62 6.04
N ASN A 119 -14.30 -4.11 5.46
CA ASN A 119 -14.61 -3.91 4.04
C ASN A 119 -15.30 -2.55 3.73
N ASP A 120 -15.69 -1.80 4.77
CA ASP A 120 -16.31 -0.48 4.65
C ASP A 120 -15.24 0.60 4.42
N SER A 121 -14.99 0.97 3.15
CA SER A 121 -13.97 1.96 2.76
C SER A 121 -14.25 3.38 3.25
N GLU A 122 -15.48 3.68 3.69
CA GLU A 122 -15.77 5.00 4.28
C GLU A 122 -15.23 5.08 5.71
N LYS A 123 -15.17 3.94 6.43
CA LYS A 123 -14.72 3.86 7.82
C LYS A 123 -13.28 3.40 7.98
N TYR A 124 -12.84 2.48 7.14
CA TYR A 124 -11.53 1.86 7.29
C TYR A 124 -10.65 2.11 6.07
N ASP A 125 -9.38 2.36 6.34
CA ASP A 125 -8.31 2.22 5.36
C ASP A 125 -7.57 0.91 5.64
N VAL A 126 -7.51 0.03 4.66
CA VAL A 126 -6.90 -1.30 4.79
C VAL A 126 -5.85 -1.43 3.71
N ASP A 127 -4.60 -1.50 4.13
CA ASP A 127 -3.47 -1.77 3.25
C ASP A 127 -2.81 -3.10 3.63
N ASN A 128 -1.77 -3.50 2.91
CA ASN A 128 -1.15 -4.81 3.02
C ASN A 128 -0.54 -5.11 4.41
N ARG A 129 -0.17 -4.09 5.19
CA ARG A 129 0.43 -4.25 6.53
C ARG A 129 -0.31 -3.53 7.66
N TYR A 130 -1.40 -2.83 7.38
CA TYR A 130 -2.15 -2.15 8.43
C TYR A 130 -3.63 -1.99 8.14
N ILE A 131 -4.40 -1.85 9.21
CA ILE A 131 -5.80 -1.41 9.21
C ILE A 131 -5.85 -0.11 10.00
N GLU A 132 -6.50 0.92 9.48
CA GLU A 132 -6.70 2.18 10.15
C GLU A 132 -8.19 2.55 10.19
N CYS A 133 -8.66 3.02 11.33
CA CYS A 133 -9.98 3.61 11.51
C CYS A 133 -9.87 5.14 11.59
N LYS A 134 -9.72 5.82 10.44
CA LYS A 134 -9.70 7.29 10.27
C LYS A 134 -9.00 8.06 11.41
N GLY A 135 -7.77 7.68 11.77
CA GLY A 135 -6.99 8.34 12.83
C GLY A 135 -7.43 8.04 14.28
N ILE A 136 -8.44 7.21 14.52
CA ILE A 136 -8.87 6.79 15.86
C ILE A 136 -7.95 5.70 16.39
N TRP A 137 -7.71 4.67 15.58
CA TRP A 137 -6.77 3.59 15.89
C TRP A 137 -6.20 2.99 14.62
N SER A 138 -5.04 2.36 14.75
CA SER A 138 -4.38 1.62 13.69
C SER A 138 -3.84 0.30 14.21
N LEU A 139 -3.90 -0.76 13.40
CA LEU A 139 -3.35 -2.06 13.71
C LEU A 139 -2.41 -2.49 12.61
N ARG A 140 -1.17 -2.84 12.96
CA ARG A 140 -0.27 -3.51 12.01
C ARG A 140 -0.51 -5.00 12.02
N TYR A 141 -0.45 -5.59 10.84
CA TYR A 141 -0.57 -7.02 10.67
C TYR A 141 0.39 -7.53 9.58
N SER A 142 0.63 -8.83 9.61
CA SER A 142 1.32 -9.58 8.57
C SER A 142 0.50 -10.82 8.23
N MET A 143 0.80 -11.46 7.10
CA MET A 143 0.25 -12.76 6.76
C MET A 143 1.27 -13.85 7.06
N SER A 144 0.82 -15.04 7.44
CA SER A 144 1.66 -16.23 7.52
C SER A 144 2.30 -16.56 6.17
N ASP A 145 3.29 -17.44 6.17
CA ASP A 145 4.05 -17.80 4.96
C ASP A 145 3.15 -18.29 3.82
N ASP A 146 2.25 -19.21 4.13
CA ASP A 146 1.20 -19.75 3.24
C ASP A 146 -0.02 -18.83 3.06
N LYS A 147 -0.02 -17.64 3.68
CA LYS A 147 -1.11 -16.66 3.64
C LYS A 147 -2.46 -17.17 4.19
N THR A 148 -2.47 -18.21 5.02
CA THR A 148 -3.70 -18.77 5.61
C THR A 148 -4.08 -18.20 6.97
N GLN A 149 -3.16 -17.50 7.64
CA GLN A 149 -3.39 -16.87 8.94
C GLN A 149 -2.91 -15.41 8.94
N VAL A 150 -3.59 -14.60 9.75
CA VAL A 150 -3.17 -13.22 10.05
C VAL A 150 -2.34 -13.24 11.32
N ILE A 151 -1.25 -12.48 11.30
CA ILE A 151 -0.31 -12.36 12.41
C ILE A 151 -0.31 -10.92 12.90
N VAL A 152 -0.49 -10.73 14.20
CA VAL A 152 -0.41 -9.43 14.87
C VAL A 152 0.45 -9.57 16.12
N TYR A 153 1.25 -8.56 16.43
CA TYR A 153 2.02 -8.56 17.67
C TYR A 153 1.15 -8.21 18.87
N ILE A 154 1.36 -8.92 19.99
CA ILE A 154 0.52 -8.77 21.19
C ILE A 154 0.49 -7.32 21.71
N ARG A 155 1.59 -6.57 21.61
CA ARG A 155 1.62 -5.13 21.94
C ARG A 155 0.65 -4.30 21.12
N ASP A 156 0.55 -4.57 19.82
CA ASP A 156 -0.26 -3.76 18.93
C ASP A 156 -1.76 -4.04 19.15
N LEU A 157 -2.13 -5.24 19.61
CA LEU A 157 -3.49 -5.53 20.13
C LEU A 157 -3.81 -4.71 21.39
N GLY A 158 -2.83 -4.51 22.28
CA GLY A 158 -2.98 -3.68 23.48
C GLY A 158 -3.23 -2.19 23.19
N LYS A 159 -2.99 -1.73 21.95
CA LYS A 159 -3.28 -0.34 21.54
C LYS A 159 -4.70 -0.17 21.02
N LEU A 160 -5.42 -1.27 20.78
CA LEU A 160 -6.78 -1.22 20.26
C LEU A 160 -7.78 -0.88 21.37
N PRO A 161 -8.89 -0.20 21.04
CA PRO A 161 -10.03 -0.11 21.93
C PRO A 161 -10.54 -1.49 22.35
N GLU A 162 -11.09 -1.62 23.56
CA GLU A 162 -11.54 -2.92 24.10
C GLU A 162 -12.48 -3.67 23.15
N PHE A 163 -13.44 -2.99 22.54
CA PHE A 163 -14.39 -3.62 21.59
C PHE A 163 -13.70 -4.20 20.35
N GLU A 164 -12.59 -3.62 19.89
CA GLU A 164 -11.77 -4.21 18.83
C GLU A 164 -10.98 -5.40 19.37
N GLN A 165 -10.40 -5.31 20.57
CA GLN A 165 -9.70 -6.44 21.18
C GLN A 165 -10.61 -7.67 21.32
N ILE A 166 -11.86 -7.48 21.76
CA ILE A 166 -12.88 -8.54 21.86
C ILE A 166 -13.18 -9.14 20.48
N TYR A 167 -13.34 -8.29 19.47
CA TYR A 167 -13.57 -8.76 18.10
C TYR A 167 -12.41 -9.63 17.61
N TRP A 168 -11.17 -9.15 17.70
CA TRP A 168 -9.97 -9.90 17.32
C TRP A 168 -9.86 -11.21 18.09
N LYS A 169 -10.14 -11.23 19.41
CA LYS A 169 -10.09 -12.43 20.25
C LYS A 169 -10.99 -13.56 19.71
N SER A 170 -12.14 -13.24 19.12
CA SER A 170 -13.04 -14.26 18.54
C SER A 170 -12.45 -15.01 17.32
N PHE A 171 -11.41 -14.46 16.69
CA PHE A 171 -10.68 -15.07 15.58
C PHE A 171 -9.34 -15.66 15.99
N ASN A 172 -8.92 -15.52 17.25
CA ASN A 172 -7.62 -15.98 17.72
C ASN A 172 -7.53 -17.51 17.68
N VAL A 173 -6.48 -18.01 17.05
CA VAL A 173 -6.21 -19.43 16.82
C VAL A 173 -4.74 -19.72 17.08
N GLU A 174 -4.41 -21.00 17.20
CA GLU A 174 -3.01 -21.43 17.30
C GLU A 174 -2.29 -21.30 15.96
N PRO A 175 -0.97 -21.09 15.96
CA PRO A 175 -0.15 -21.10 14.75
C PRO A 175 -0.28 -22.45 14.03
N LYS A 176 -0.67 -22.38 12.76
CA LYS A 176 -0.69 -23.50 11.81
C LYS A 176 0.38 -23.34 10.73
N SER A 177 0.91 -22.13 10.59
CA SER A 177 1.89 -21.73 9.60
C SER A 177 2.95 -20.85 10.25
N ASN A 178 4.11 -20.78 9.62
CA ASN A 178 5.24 -20.01 10.14
C ASN A 178 5.08 -18.52 9.82
N ILE A 179 5.83 -17.69 10.56
CA ILE A 179 6.09 -16.32 10.16
C ILE A 179 6.91 -16.39 8.86
N ALA A 180 6.48 -15.65 7.84
CA ALA A 180 7.18 -15.63 6.56
C ALA A 180 8.60 -15.06 6.72
N GLU A 181 9.56 -15.59 5.96
CA GLU A 181 10.99 -15.23 6.09
C GLU A 181 11.23 -13.72 5.97
N HIS A 182 10.55 -13.05 5.04
CA HIS A 182 10.65 -11.60 4.86
C HIS A 182 10.19 -10.79 6.09
N ILE A 183 9.12 -11.25 6.76
CA ILE A 183 8.63 -10.63 8.00
C ILE A 183 9.67 -10.82 9.09
N PHE A 184 10.28 -12.00 9.16
CA PHE A 184 11.35 -12.25 10.12
C PHE A 184 12.54 -11.31 9.91
N LYS A 185 13.02 -11.18 8.66
CA LYS A 185 14.10 -10.25 8.29
C LYS A 185 13.79 -8.80 8.64
N THR A 186 12.62 -8.32 8.21
CA THR A 186 12.25 -6.90 8.37
C THR A 186 11.92 -6.54 9.81
N ASP A 187 11.10 -7.34 10.50
CA ASP A 187 10.58 -6.97 11.81
C ASP A 187 11.53 -7.37 12.97
N PHE A 188 12.40 -8.38 12.78
CA PHE A 188 13.30 -8.86 13.84
C PHE A 188 14.78 -8.63 13.56
N LEU A 189 15.24 -8.77 12.31
CA LEU A 189 16.66 -8.56 11.97
C LEU A 189 16.96 -7.11 11.56
N GLY A 190 15.94 -6.33 11.21
CA GLY A 190 16.11 -4.98 10.68
C GLY A 190 16.79 -4.96 9.30
N GLU A 191 16.68 -6.06 8.57
CA GLU A 191 17.24 -6.22 7.23
C GLU A 191 16.23 -5.77 6.17
N TRP A 192 16.75 -5.25 5.06
CA TRP A 192 15.93 -5.08 3.86
C TRP A 192 15.50 -6.45 3.36
N ASP A 193 14.24 -6.57 2.98
CA ASP A 193 13.78 -7.77 2.32
C ASP A 193 13.91 -7.62 0.81
N ASP A 194 14.72 -8.49 0.20
CA ASP A 194 14.86 -8.61 -1.24
C ASP A 194 13.76 -9.51 -1.85
N VAL A 195 12.92 -10.16 -1.02
CA VAL A 195 11.82 -11.02 -1.48
C VAL A 195 10.65 -10.16 -1.97
N LEU A 196 10.59 -10.00 -3.29
CA LEU A 196 9.49 -9.32 -3.98
C LEU A 196 8.12 -9.94 -3.64
N ASP A 197 7.32 -9.27 -2.80
CA ASP A 197 5.89 -9.56 -2.67
C ASP A 197 5.21 -9.23 -4.02
N PRO A 198 4.63 -10.21 -4.73
CA PRO A 198 4.14 -9.98 -6.08
C PRO A 198 3.00 -8.96 -6.17
N LEU A 199 2.18 -8.82 -5.12
CA LEU A 199 1.07 -7.87 -5.10
C LEU A 199 1.58 -6.44 -4.93
N ILE A 200 2.48 -6.22 -3.97
CA ILE A 200 3.13 -4.91 -3.76
C ILE A 200 3.89 -4.50 -5.01
N SER A 201 4.68 -5.44 -5.55
CA SER A 201 5.50 -5.19 -6.74
C SER A 201 4.64 -4.90 -7.97
N LEU A 202 3.49 -5.57 -8.12
CA LEU A 202 2.52 -5.26 -9.17
C LEU A 202 1.95 -3.84 -8.99
N LYS A 203 1.50 -3.47 -7.78
CA LYS A 203 0.97 -2.13 -7.50
C LYS A 203 1.99 -1.04 -7.86
N GLN A 204 3.24 -1.20 -7.41
CA GLN A 204 4.33 -0.27 -7.73
C GLN A 204 4.63 -0.21 -9.23
N CYS A 205 4.77 -1.37 -9.89
CA CYS A 205 5.02 -1.44 -11.33
C CYS A 205 3.93 -0.75 -12.16
N LEU A 206 2.67 -0.83 -11.73
CA LEU A 206 1.54 -0.17 -12.39
C LEU A 206 1.49 1.34 -12.11
N SER A 207 1.79 1.75 -10.88
CA SER A 207 1.89 3.17 -10.49
C SER A 207 2.95 3.88 -11.33
N ASP A 208 4.10 3.24 -11.50
CA ASP A 208 5.28 3.82 -12.14
C ASP A 208 5.43 3.35 -13.60
N PHE A 209 4.32 2.91 -14.22
CA PHE A 209 4.39 2.29 -15.54
C PHE A 209 4.85 3.31 -16.61
N PRO A 210 5.92 3.00 -17.37
CA PRO A 210 6.59 3.99 -18.21
C PRO A 210 5.84 4.26 -19.52
N SER A 211 6.14 5.42 -20.11
CA SER A 211 5.75 5.80 -21.47
C SER A 211 6.83 5.42 -22.48
N CYS A 212 6.42 5.15 -23.72
CA CYS A 212 7.31 5.05 -24.87
C CYS A 212 7.06 6.20 -25.85
N TYR A 213 7.83 6.27 -26.94
CA TYR A 213 7.79 7.38 -27.88
C TYR A 213 7.69 6.92 -29.34
N ILE A 214 6.90 7.62 -30.15
CA ILE A 214 6.93 7.52 -31.61
C ILE A 214 7.30 8.91 -32.14
N GLY A 215 8.52 9.06 -32.63
CA GLY A 215 9.13 10.38 -32.86
C GLY A 215 9.15 11.19 -31.55
N GLU A 216 8.56 12.37 -31.56
CA GLU A 216 8.42 13.24 -30.37
C GLU A 216 7.12 12.99 -29.57
N VAL A 217 6.28 12.06 -30.03
CA VAL A 217 4.97 11.82 -29.40
C VAL A 217 5.08 10.78 -28.29
N GLU A 218 4.76 11.19 -27.07
CA GLU A 218 4.61 10.28 -25.92
C GLU A 218 3.41 9.33 -26.12
N ILE A 219 3.65 8.03 -25.94
CA ILE A 219 2.67 6.95 -26.07
C ILE A 219 2.64 6.16 -24.77
N LYS A 220 1.44 6.08 -24.16
CA LYS A 220 1.19 5.24 -22.99
C LYS A 220 0.53 3.93 -23.40
N ILE A 221 1.25 2.81 -23.24
CA ILE A 221 0.72 1.46 -23.53
C ILE A 221 -0.33 1.07 -22.47
N TRP A 222 -0.11 1.45 -21.23
CA TRP A 222 -1.01 1.21 -20.09
C TRP A 222 -1.28 2.52 -19.35
N VAL A 223 -2.52 2.69 -18.87
CA VAL A 223 -2.92 3.82 -18.05
C VAL A 223 -3.87 3.36 -16.95
N GLU A 224 -3.74 3.93 -15.75
CA GLU A 224 -4.71 3.69 -14.68
C GLU A 224 -6.07 4.29 -15.08
N LYS A 225 -7.08 3.43 -15.22
CA LYS A 225 -8.41 3.86 -15.61
C LYS A 225 -9.16 4.43 -14.41
N ASN A 226 -9.25 5.75 -14.33
CA ASN A 226 -10.12 6.48 -13.40
C ASN A 226 -11.61 6.27 -13.73
N LYS A 227 -12.17 5.14 -13.30
CA LYS A 227 -13.63 4.90 -13.30
C LYS A 227 -14.06 4.29 -11.96
N GLY A 228 -14.33 5.16 -10.99
CA GLY A 228 -14.93 4.80 -9.71
C GLY A 228 -13.96 4.21 -8.68
N ASN A 229 -14.37 4.24 -7.41
CA ASN A 229 -13.51 3.94 -6.27
C ASN A 229 -12.90 2.53 -6.34
N ILE A 230 -13.54 1.56 -7.02
CA ILE A 230 -13.14 0.13 -7.05
C ILE A 230 -11.90 -0.19 -7.90
N ARG A 231 -11.55 0.66 -8.87
CA ARG A 231 -10.46 0.41 -9.84
C ARG A 231 -9.11 1.01 -9.44
N LYS A 232 -9.03 1.64 -8.27
CA LYS A 232 -7.77 2.14 -7.73
C LYS A 232 -6.84 0.97 -7.38
N LEU A 233 -5.55 1.15 -7.65
CA LEU A 233 -4.50 0.18 -7.30
C LEU A 233 -4.55 -0.23 -5.82
N GLY A 234 -4.88 0.70 -4.92
CA GLY A 234 -4.98 0.46 -3.48
C GLY A 234 -5.96 -0.66 -3.11
N ASN A 235 -6.99 -0.91 -3.93
CA ASN A 235 -7.98 -1.94 -3.63
C ASN A 235 -7.54 -3.35 -4.02
N LEU A 236 -6.41 -3.55 -4.70
CA LEU A 236 -5.93 -4.91 -4.96
C LEU A 236 -5.46 -5.51 -3.64
N HIS A 237 -6.05 -6.63 -3.24
CA HIS A 237 -5.64 -7.36 -2.05
C HIS A 237 -5.48 -8.84 -2.38
N TYR A 238 -4.76 -9.56 -1.52
CA TYR A 238 -4.83 -11.01 -1.49
C TYR A 238 -6.25 -11.46 -1.11
N ILE A 239 -6.63 -12.66 -1.57
CA ILE A 239 -7.90 -13.27 -1.16
C ILE A 239 -7.89 -13.43 0.36
N LYS A 240 -8.82 -12.73 1.01
CA LYS A 240 -9.00 -12.79 2.47
C LYS A 240 -9.74 -14.07 2.90
N HIS A 241 -10.65 -14.58 2.08
CA HIS A 241 -11.45 -15.78 2.37
C HIS A 241 -11.40 -16.77 1.21
N PRO A 242 -11.12 -18.06 1.44
CA PRO A 242 -11.01 -19.08 0.40
C PRO A 242 -12.39 -19.55 -0.11
N THR A 243 -13.26 -18.60 -0.45
CA THR A 243 -14.58 -18.85 -1.05
C THR A 243 -14.55 -18.55 -2.54
N LYS A 244 -15.38 -19.25 -3.31
CA LYS A 244 -15.52 -19.08 -4.75
C LYS A 244 -15.94 -17.65 -5.12
N GLU A 245 -16.88 -17.09 -4.38
CA GLU A 245 -17.44 -15.76 -4.59
C GLU A 245 -16.36 -14.67 -4.41
N ASN A 246 -15.53 -14.82 -3.38
CA ASN A 246 -14.41 -13.90 -3.14
C ASN A 246 -13.32 -14.04 -4.20
N TRP A 247 -13.03 -15.27 -4.64
CA TRP A 247 -12.11 -15.49 -5.76
C TRP A 247 -12.61 -14.82 -7.05
N ASP A 248 -13.88 -14.99 -7.41
CA ASP A 248 -14.47 -14.34 -8.57
C ASP A 248 -14.39 -12.81 -8.48
N PHE A 249 -14.67 -12.28 -7.30
CA PHE A 249 -14.63 -10.86 -7.03
C PHE A 249 -13.21 -10.29 -7.21
N GLU A 250 -12.21 -10.92 -6.59
CA GLU A 250 -10.82 -10.47 -6.65
C GLU A 250 -10.18 -10.70 -8.04
N VAL A 251 -10.49 -11.80 -8.73
CA VAL A 251 -10.07 -12.03 -10.13
C VAL A 251 -10.66 -10.97 -11.06
N LYS A 252 -11.95 -10.65 -10.92
CA LYS A 252 -12.60 -9.60 -11.71
C LYS A 252 -11.97 -8.23 -11.43
N LYS A 253 -11.62 -7.95 -10.17
CA LYS A 253 -10.94 -6.71 -9.77
C LYS A 253 -9.54 -6.63 -10.37
N LEU A 254 -8.75 -7.70 -10.29
CA LEU A 254 -7.42 -7.81 -10.90
C LEU A 254 -7.50 -7.57 -12.41
N HIS A 255 -8.46 -8.19 -13.10
CA HIS A 255 -8.70 -7.94 -14.53
C HIS A 255 -9.03 -6.48 -14.83
N GLN A 256 -9.95 -5.87 -14.08
CA GLN A 256 -10.36 -4.48 -14.27
C GLN A 256 -9.24 -3.46 -14.05
N ILE A 257 -8.28 -3.79 -13.19
CA ILE A 257 -7.15 -2.91 -12.89
C ILE A 257 -6.01 -3.15 -13.88
N VAL A 258 -5.58 -4.40 -14.08
CA VAL A 258 -4.42 -4.74 -14.90
C VAL A 258 -4.77 -4.73 -16.39
N VAL A 259 -5.74 -5.54 -16.81
CA VAL A 259 -6.01 -5.78 -18.23
C VAL A 259 -6.77 -4.63 -18.87
N GLU A 260 -7.78 -4.06 -18.19
CA GLU A 260 -8.50 -2.94 -18.78
C GLU A 260 -7.61 -1.69 -18.91
N GLY A 261 -6.52 -1.55 -18.17
CA GLY A 261 -5.61 -0.40 -18.28
C GLY A 261 -4.87 -0.29 -19.62
N PHE A 262 -4.78 -1.38 -20.41
CA PHE A 262 -4.14 -1.35 -21.73
C PHE A 262 -4.89 -0.44 -22.72
N CYS A 263 -4.18 0.50 -23.33
CA CYS A 263 -4.71 1.47 -24.26
C CYS A 263 -4.67 0.94 -25.71
N GLY A 264 -5.76 0.32 -26.16
CA GLY A 264 -5.87 -0.25 -27.51
C GLY A 264 -5.48 0.74 -28.62
N LYS A 265 -5.98 1.99 -28.57
CA LYS A 265 -5.64 3.02 -29.57
C LYS A 265 -4.14 3.31 -29.66
N ASN A 266 -3.42 3.27 -28.54
CA ASN A 266 -1.99 3.52 -28.49
C ASN A 266 -1.20 2.28 -28.94
N ILE A 267 -1.65 1.09 -28.56
CA ILE A 267 -1.09 -0.18 -29.05
C ILE A 267 -1.26 -0.30 -30.57
N ASP A 268 -2.39 0.14 -31.12
CA ASP A 268 -2.62 0.15 -32.57
C ASP A 268 -1.61 1.04 -33.31
N LYS A 269 -1.21 2.17 -32.72
CA LYS A 269 -0.17 3.04 -33.30
C LYS A 269 1.18 2.34 -33.35
N ILE A 270 1.54 1.64 -32.27
CA ILE A 270 2.77 0.84 -32.20
C ILE A 270 2.74 -0.27 -33.25
N ALA A 271 1.63 -1.00 -33.35
CA ALA A 271 1.47 -2.07 -34.32
C ALA A 271 1.56 -1.61 -35.77
N LYS A 272 1.06 -0.40 -36.06
CA LYS A 272 1.18 0.21 -37.40
C LYS A 272 2.63 0.59 -37.71
N ASN A 273 3.38 1.10 -36.74
CA ASN A 273 4.80 1.42 -36.92
C ASN A 273 5.64 0.13 -37.12
N LEU A 274 5.23 -0.98 -36.52
CA LEU A 274 5.86 -2.29 -36.66
C LEU A 274 5.41 -3.11 -37.89
N ASP A 275 4.54 -2.55 -38.74
CA ASP A 275 3.92 -3.26 -39.87
C ASP A 275 3.24 -4.59 -39.48
N CYS A 276 2.63 -4.64 -38.30
CA CYS A 276 1.97 -5.84 -37.76
C CYS A 276 0.55 -5.58 -37.24
N TYR A 277 -0.05 -4.45 -37.64
CA TYR A 277 -1.42 -4.08 -37.29
C TYR A 277 -2.45 -5.06 -37.89
N ASP A 278 -3.46 -5.41 -37.09
CA ASP A 278 -4.56 -6.27 -37.51
C ASP A 278 -5.88 -5.77 -36.91
N GLU A 279 -6.75 -5.24 -37.77
CA GLU A 279 -8.04 -4.66 -37.39
C GLU A 279 -8.98 -5.61 -36.63
N LYS A 280 -8.76 -6.93 -36.72
CA LYS A 280 -9.57 -7.95 -36.06
C LYS A 280 -9.11 -8.21 -34.61
N LEU A 281 -7.93 -7.74 -34.23
CA LEU A 281 -7.36 -8.00 -32.91
C LEU A 281 -7.72 -6.92 -31.90
N ARG A 282 -7.96 -7.36 -30.66
CA ARG A 282 -8.10 -6.48 -29.50
C ARG A 282 -6.73 -6.17 -28.88
N SER A 283 -6.67 -5.19 -27.98
CA SER A 283 -5.46 -4.66 -27.35
C SER A 283 -4.40 -5.70 -26.97
N LEU A 284 -4.73 -6.71 -26.16
CA LEU A 284 -3.75 -7.72 -25.74
C LEU A 284 -3.22 -8.58 -26.91
N LYS A 285 -4.10 -9.03 -27.82
CA LYS A 285 -3.70 -9.83 -28.98
C LYS A 285 -2.89 -8.99 -29.98
N GLN A 286 -3.23 -7.71 -30.12
CA GLN A 286 -2.48 -6.76 -30.93
C GLN A 286 -1.09 -6.51 -30.33
N LEU A 287 -1.00 -6.34 -29.01
CA LEU A 287 0.28 -6.22 -28.28
C LEU A 287 1.12 -7.49 -28.41
N LYS A 288 0.50 -8.67 -28.35
CA LYS A 288 1.17 -9.96 -28.61
C LYS A 288 1.87 -9.95 -29.97
N LYS A 289 1.18 -9.53 -31.04
CA LYS A 289 1.80 -9.39 -32.38
C LYS A 289 2.98 -8.40 -32.37
N CYS A 290 2.88 -7.29 -31.64
CA CYS A 290 3.98 -6.33 -31.50
C CYS A 290 5.21 -6.98 -30.85
N ILE A 291 5.01 -7.75 -29.78
CA ILE A 291 6.10 -8.44 -29.08
C ILE A 291 6.72 -9.53 -29.96
N ILE A 292 5.91 -10.31 -30.70
CA ILE A 292 6.42 -11.29 -31.67
C ILE A 292 7.33 -10.61 -32.70
N LYS A 293 6.93 -9.43 -33.19
CA LYS A 293 7.69 -8.69 -34.20
C LYS A 293 9.01 -8.13 -33.66
N LEU A 294 9.01 -7.69 -32.40
CA LEU A 294 10.19 -7.13 -31.72
C LEU A 294 11.14 -8.20 -31.18
N TYR A 295 10.61 -9.38 -30.85
CA TYR A 295 11.30 -10.48 -30.20
C TYR A 295 10.94 -11.80 -30.90
N ASP A 296 10.14 -12.65 -30.24
CA ASP A 296 9.77 -13.97 -30.70
C ASP A 296 8.44 -14.43 -30.08
N GLU A 297 7.90 -15.54 -30.61
CA GLU A 297 6.62 -16.10 -30.17
C GLU A 297 6.64 -16.63 -28.74
N ASN A 298 7.74 -17.25 -28.31
CA ASN A 298 7.85 -17.77 -26.96
C ASN A 298 7.85 -16.63 -25.94
N THR A 299 8.61 -15.57 -26.18
CA THR A 299 8.59 -14.36 -25.36
C THR A 299 7.18 -13.76 -25.31
N ALA A 300 6.51 -13.63 -26.45
CA ALA A 300 5.16 -13.07 -26.49
C ALA A 300 4.14 -13.92 -25.73
N ASN A 301 4.24 -15.26 -25.78
CA ASN A 301 3.39 -16.18 -25.04
C ASN A 301 3.59 -16.03 -23.53
N VAL A 302 4.85 -16.06 -23.06
CA VAL A 302 5.18 -15.93 -21.63
C VAL A 302 4.64 -14.62 -21.05
N ILE A 303 4.69 -13.53 -21.81
CA ILE A 303 4.28 -12.20 -21.33
C ILE A 303 2.78 -11.96 -21.45
N ILE A 304 2.14 -12.37 -22.56
CA ILE A 304 0.74 -11.99 -22.84
C ILE A 304 -0.25 -13.07 -22.41
N ASP A 305 0.12 -14.35 -22.43
CA ASP A 305 -0.83 -15.43 -22.13
C ASP A 305 -1.39 -15.36 -20.70
N PRO A 306 -0.62 -14.98 -19.65
CA PRO A 306 -1.20 -14.76 -18.33
C PRO A 306 -2.28 -13.67 -18.29
N LEU A 307 -2.11 -12.61 -19.08
CA LEU A 307 -3.06 -11.51 -19.18
C LEU A 307 -4.31 -11.90 -19.98
N LEU A 308 -4.14 -12.74 -21.01
CA LEU A 308 -5.25 -13.34 -21.76
C LEU A 308 -6.04 -14.32 -20.89
N GLN A 309 -5.35 -15.18 -20.15
CA GLN A 309 -5.97 -16.12 -19.22
C GLN A 309 -6.80 -15.37 -18.16
N LEU A 310 -6.24 -14.31 -17.56
CA LEU A 310 -6.98 -13.45 -16.62
C LEU A 310 -8.23 -12.80 -17.26
N ASN A 311 -8.15 -12.41 -18.53
CA ASN A 311 -9.29 -11.88 -19.27
C ASN A 311 -10.37 -12.94 -19.52
N ASP A 312 -9.98 -14.20 -19.71
CA ASP A 312 -10.89 -15.32 -19.95
C ASP A 312 -11.54 -15.80 -18.64
N ASP A 313 -10.78 -15.84 -17.55
CA ASP A 313 -11.26 -16.18 -16.19
C ASP A 313 -12.38 -15.22 -15.72
N ARG A 314 -12.36 -13.96 -16.19
CA ARG A 314 -13.43 -12.98 -15.95
C ARG A 314 -14.76 -13.34 -16.62
N ASN A 315 -14.78 -14.22 -17.62
CA ASN A 315 -16.01 -14.69 -18.28
C ASN A 315 -16.58 -15.97 -17.66
N SER A 316 -15.75 -16.74 -16.92
CA SER A 316 -16.18 -17.91 -16.13
C SER A 316 -17.20 -17.53 -15.06
N SER A 317 -17.16 -16.28 -14.58
CA SER A 317 -18.13 -15.69 -13.64
C SER A 317 -19.51 -15.39 -14.26
N GLY A 318 -19.67 -15.49 -15.60
CA GLY A 318 -20.94 -15.28 -16.32
C GLY A 318 -21.53 -16.53 -16.98
N HIS A 319 -20.74 -17.59 -17.15
CA HIS A 319 -21.12 -18.81 -17.88
C HIS A 319 -20.99 -20.11 -17.05
N ALA A 320 -21.05 -20.04 -15.72
CA ALA A 320 -21.15 -21.20 -14.84
C ALA A 320 -22.53 -21.91 -14.92
N LYS A 321 -23.10 -22.09 -16.13
CA LYS A 321 -24.28 -22.95 -16.34
C LYS A 321 -23.93 -24.43 -16.53
N ASN A 322 -22.68 -24.77 -16.85
CA ASN A 322 -22.31 -26.14 -17.23
C ASN A 322 -21.09 -26.72 -16.47
N GLY A 323 -20.99 -26.49 -15.16
CA GLY A 323 -20.27 -27.41 -14.27
C GLY A 323 -18.75 -27.57 -14.46
N GLU A 324 -17.99 -26.54 -14.86
CA GLU A 324 -16.52 -26.60 -14.83
C GLU A 324 -15.87 -25.85 -13.64
N ILE A 325 -15.15 -26.65 -12.86
CA ILE A 325 -13.82 -26.49 -12.22
C ILE A 325 -13.43 -25.09 -11.72
N TYR A 326 -13.85 -24.76 -10.49
CA TYR A 326 -13.07 -23.82 -9.67
C TYR A 326 -11.73 -24.44 -9.29
N PRO A 327 -10.68 -23.63 -9.07
CA PRO A 327 -9.44 -24.11 -8.45
C PRO A 327 -9.75 -24.83 -7.14
N LYS A 328 -9.07 -25.96 -6.88
CA LYS A 328 -9.17 -26.65 -5.59
C LYS A 328 -8.69 -25.76 -4.44
N ASP A 329 -7.67 -24.95 -4.72
CA ASP A 329 -7.14 -23.93 -3.82
C ASP A 329 -7.23 -22.57 -4.51
N VAL A 330 -8.27 -21.83 -4.14
CA VAL A 330 -8.55 -20.50 -4.69
C VAL A 330 -7.50 -19.46 -4.27
N ILE A 331 -6.88 -19.60 -3.09
CA ILE A 331 -5.85 -18.67 -2.62
C ILE A 331 -4.60 -18.86 -3.47
N GLN A 332 -4.13 -20.11 -3.61
CA GLN A 332 -2.92 -20.41 -4.37
C GLN A 332 -3.05 -20.04 -5.85
N ASP A 333 -4.22 -20.30 -6.45
CA ASP A 333 -4.49 -19.92 -7.83
C ASP A 333 -4.46 -18.40 -8.03
N TYR A 334 -5.15 -17.64 -7.18
CA TYR A 334 -5.14 -16.18 -7.27
C TYR A 334 -3.75 -15.58 -7.02
N ASN A 335 -2.99 -16.10 -6.05
CA ASN A 335 -1.61 -15.69 -5.78
C ASN A 335 -0.72 -15.91 -7.02
N SER A 336 -0.92 -17.02 -7.72
CA SER A 336 -0.20 -17.34 -8.97
C SER A 336 -0.56 -16.36 -10.09
N LYS A 337 -1.83 -15.94 -10.20
CA LYS A 337 -2.26 -14.93 -11.18
C LYS A 337 -1.67 -13.55 -10.89
N ILE A 338 -1.63 -13.12 -9.62
CA ILE A 338 -0.94 -11.87 -9.22
C ILE A 338 0.52 -11.94 -9.66
N LYS A 339 1.23 -13.03 -9.34
CA LYS A 339 2.64 -13.20 -9.71
C LYS A 339 2.85 -13.16 -11.22
N ALA A 340 2.01 -13.84 -11.99
CA ALA A 340 2.12 -13.83 -13.44
C ALA A 340 1.84 -12.44 -14.02
N CYS A 341 0.82 -11.72 -13.52
CA CYS A 341 0.57 -10.33 -13.92
C CYS A 341 1.75 -9.41 -13.61
N PHE A 342 2.34 -9.54 -12.42
CA PHE A 342 3.53 -8.77 -12.04
C PHE A 342 4.67 -9.01 -13.04
N LEU A 343 5.01 -10.26 -13.33
CA LEU A 343 6.10 -10.59 -14.25
C LEU A 343 5.84 -10.04 -15.66
N SER A 344 4.61 -10.17 -16.17
CA SER A 344 4.21 -9.61 -17.48
C SER A 344 4.37 -8.08 -17.53
N MET A 345 3.84 -7.39 -16.51
CA MET A 345 3.90 -5.92 -16.45
C MET A 345 5.33 -5.42 -16.23
N LYS A 346 6.11 -6.09 -15.38
CA LYS A 346 7.51 -5.76 -15.13
C LYS A 346 8.35 -5.89 -16.38
N TRP A 347 8.19 -6.99 -17.12
CA TRP A 347 8.92 -7.18 -18.37
C TRP A 347 8.58 -6.09 -19.38
N LEU A 348 7.30 -5.76 -19.56
CA LEU A 348 6.87 -4.68 -20.46
C LEU A 348 7.48 -3.33 -20.03
N SER A 349 7.39 -3.00 -18.75
CA SER A 349 7.97 -1.79 -18.17
C SER A 349 9.48 -1.71 -18.45
N ASP A 350 10.21 -2.79 -18.21
CA ASP A 350 11.66 -2.85 -18.45
C ASP A 350 11.99 -2.64 -19.93
N LYS A 351 11.26 -3.27 -20.85
CA LYS A 351 11.50 -3.10 -22.29
C LYS A 351 11.16 -1.70 -22.79
N ILE A 352 10.16 -1.05 -22.22
CA ILE A 352 9.86 0.35 -22.51
C ILE A 352 11.00 1.25 -22.01
N ASN A 353 11.47 1.05 -20.78
CA ASN A 353 12.58 1.81 -20.20
C ASN A 353 13.91 1.62 -20.95
N GLU A 354 14.15 0.41 -21.47
CA GLU A 354 15.26 0.11 -22.39
C GLU A 354 15.10 0.77 -23.78
N GLY A 355 14.00 1.48 -24.04
CA GLY A 355 13.69 2.14 -25.31
C GLY A 355 13.29 1.18 -26.42
N LYS A 356 12.96 -0.08 -26.13
CA LYS A 356 12.61 -1.11 -27.15
C LYS A 356 11.24 -0.90 -27.78
N PHE A 357 10.44 -0.03 -27.18
CA PHE A 357 9.16 0.46 -27.71
C PHE A 357 9.23 1.91 -28.19
N ASN A 358 10.44 2.47 -28.36
CA ASN A 358 10.63 3.78 -28.95
C ASN A 358 10.88 3.62 -30.45
N PHE A 359 10.10 4.33 -31.25
CA PHE A 359 10.13 4.28 -32.71
C PHE A 359 10.43 5.65 -33.28
N LYS A 360 11.07 5.67 -34.46
CA LYS A 360 11.36 6.92 -35.17
C LYS A 360 10.11 7.52 -35.81
#